data_AF-A0A8H7I831-F1
#
_entry.id   AF-A0A8H7I831-F1
#
_cell.length_a   1.000
_cell.length_b   1.000
_cell.length_c   1.000
_cell.angle_alpha   90.00
_cell.angle_beta   90.00
_cell.angle_gamma   90.00
#
_symmetry.space_group_name_H-M   'P 1'
#
loop_
_entity.id
_entity.type
_entity.pdbx_description
1 polymer ?
#
loop_
_entity_poly.entity_id
_entity_poly.type
_entity_poly.pdbx_seq_one_letter_code
_entity_poly.pdbx_strand_id
1 'polypeptide(L)'
;MDVQAFRDEAISFTDMMAKNARLDEPLPAGQDFSEAEDKELQTQLRAMDILPREAKSIMWAAFCAKHVGKLANNLRELSVETQPKAFSTYVQILSLLPEAAEEPYYRIFLSSPDSRLLANLVGNAFSRSILWRSPSGPGFICGLLIELLFWCDTSEGDDKKSSMDASTRRRVARKIASIKSHSNFQYLPVTQKADIERLDVEPIAAATKDVLKNPLQDVQDAGASNIVERSVRPSIGRMGTKFAALPTSDTGVGRQLMSIFV
;
A
#
# COMPACT_ATOMS: atom_id res chain seq x y z
N MET A 1 -22.38 -19.53 -1.96
CA MET A 1 -21.84 -18.72 -3.08
C MET A 1 -20.70 -19.52 -3.67
N ASP A 2 -20.69 -19.73 -4.98
CA ASP A 2 -19.60 -20.42 -5.66
C ASP A 2 -18.30 -19.59 -5.52
N VAL A 3 -17.21 -20.24 -5.13
CA VAL A 3 -15.91 -19.60 -4.92
C VAL A 3 -15.40 -18.97 -6.21
N GLN A 4 -15.73 -19.58 -7.36
CA GLN A 4 -15.35 -19.03 -8.66
C GLN A 4 -16.15 -17.76 -8.99
N ALA A 5 -17.47 -17.80 -8.82
CA ALA A 5 -18.34 -16.64 -9.05
C ALA A 5 -17.94 -15.43 -8.17
N PHE A 6 -17.58 -15.67 -6.90
CA PHE A 6 -17.09 -14.62 -6.01
C PHE A 6 -15.76 -14.01 -6.48
N ARG A 7 -14.84 -14.83 -6.99
CA ARG A 7 -13.57 -14.34 -7.56
C ARG A 7 -13.81 -13.51 -8.83
N ASP A 8 -14.69 -13.97 -9.70
CA ASP A 8 -15.01 -13.27 -10.95
C ASP A 8 -15.67 -11.90 -10.67
N GLU A 9 -16.55 -11.83 -9.67
CA GLU A 9 -17.16 -10.59 -9.20
C GLU A 9 -16.11 -9.62 -8.61
N ALA A 10 -15.19 -10.12 -7.77
CA ALA A 10 -14.09 -9.34 -7.21
C ALA A 10 -13.16 -8.77 -8.30
N ILE A 11 -12.88 -9.56 -9.34
CA ILE A 11 -12.09 -9.11 -10.51
C ILE A 11 -12.86 -8.05 -11.30
N SER A 12 -14.16 -8.25 -11.53
CA SER A 12 -15.00 -7.27 -12.23
C SER A 12 -15.05 -5.92 -11.50
N PHE A 13 -15.15 -5.93 -10.17
CA PHE A 13 -15.08 -4.72 -9.36
C PHE A 13 -13.75 -3.98 -9.54
N THR A 14 -12.65 -4.74 -9.62
CA THR A 14 -11.30 -4.20 -9.82
C THR A 14 -11.19 -3.48 -11.17
N ASP A 15 -11.72 -4.08 -12.23
CA ASP A 15 -11.73 -3.46 -13.57
C ASP A 15 -12.65 -2.23 -13.60
N MET A 16 -13.76 -2.24 -12.86
CA MET A 16 -14.61 -1.06 -12.67
C MET A 16 -13.88 0.06 -11.93
N MET A 17 -13.06 -0.25 -10.91
CA MET A 17 -12.24 0.75 -10.23
C MET A 17 -11.22 1.37 -11.19
N ALA A 18 -10.53 0.56 -11.99
CA ALA A 18 -9.58 1.06 -12.98
C ALA A 18 -10.24 1.99 -14.00
N LYS A 19 -11.44 1.64 -14.47
CA LYS A 19 -12.25 2.50 -15.35
C LYS A 19 -12.64 3.82 -14.68
N ASN A 20 -13.18 3.77 -13.46
CA ASN A 20 -13.61 4.96 -12.72
C ASN A 20 -12.42 5.87 -12.35
N ALA A 21 -11.26 5.27 -12.10
CA ALA A 21 -9.99 5.97 -11.93
C ALA A 21 -9.35 6.39 -13.25
N ARG A 22 -10.03 6.27 -14.40
CA ARG A 22 -9.53 6.71 -15.71
C ARG A 22 -8.14 6.12 -16.04
N LEU A 23 -7.89 4.87 -15.66
CA LEU A 23 -6.58 4.23 -15.88
C LEU A 23 -6.35 3.85 -17.34
N ASP A 24 -7.40 3.41 -18.03
CA ASP A 24 -7.35 3.06 -19.46
C ASP A 24 -7.60 4.26 -20.38
N GLU A 25 -8.30 5.29 -19.88
CA GLU A 25 -8.58 6.53 -20.59
C GLU A 25 -8.12 7.74 -19.74
N PRO A 26 -6.81 8.03 -19.71
CA PRO A 26 -6.26 9.09 -18.84
C PRO A 26 -6.94 10.45 -19.05
N LEU A 27 -6.93 11.25 -18.00
CA LEU A 27 -7.42 12.63 -18.06
C LEU A 27 -6.58 13.47 -19.04
N PRO A 28 -7.20 14.39 -19.79
CA PRO A 28 -6.46 15.39 -20.56
C PRO A 28 -5.57 16.24 -19.66
N ALA A 29 -4.46 16.75 -20.21
CA ALA A 29 -3.53 17.59 -19.47
C ALA A 29 -4.25 18.81 -18.87
N GLY A 30 -4.07 19.04 -17.57
CA GLY A 30 -4.67 20.16 -16.85
C GLY A 30 -6.17 20.02 -16.56
N GLN A 31 -6.80 18.92 -16.95
CA GLN A 31 -8.19 18.64 -16.61
C GLN A 31 -8.25 17.66 -15.44
N ASP A 32 -8.80 18.12 -14.31
CA ASP A 32 -9.01 17.27 -13.14
C ASP A 32 -10.30 16.44 -13.25
N PHE A 33 -10.52 15.51 -12.32
CA PHE A 33 -11.79 14.79 -12.22
C PHE A 33 -12.97 15.75 -12.06
N SER A 34 -14.04 15.48 -12.80
CA SER A 34 -15.34 16.09 -12.53
C SER A 34 -15.85 15.68 -11.15
N GLU A 35 -16.78 16.47 -10.58
CA GLU A 35 -17.36 16.13 -9.28
C GLU A 35 -18.08 14.78 -9.28
N ALA A 36 -18.70 14.41 -10.40
CA ALA A 36 -19.40 13.15 -10.54
C ALA A 36 -18.44 11.96 -10.57
N GLU A 37 -17.37 12.05 -11.37
CA GLU A 37 -16.33 11.01 -11.44
C GLU A 37 -15.65 10.84 -10.08
N ASP A 38 -15.29 11.95 -9.45
CA ASP A 38 -14.64 11.95 -8.14
C ASP A 38 -15.52 11.32 -7.07
N LYS A 39 -16.81 11.69 -7.04
CA LYS A 39 -17.78 11.11 -6.09
C LYS A 39 -17.98 9.62 -6.30
N GLU A 40 -18.09 9.16 -7.54
CA GLU A 40 -18.27 7.75 -7.87
C GLU A 40 -17.08 6.92 -7.39
N LEU A 41 -15.86 7.35 -7.74
CA LEU A 41 -14.63 6.65 -7.35
C LEU A 41 -14.42 6.66 -5.83
N GLN A 42 -14.67 7.79 -5.16
CA GLN A 42 -14.56 7.86 -3.70
C GLN A 42 -15.61 6.98 -3.00
N THR A 43 -16.82 6.85 -3.57
CA THR A 43 -17.84 5.93 -3.07
C THR A 43 -17.36 4.49 -3.16
N GLN A 44 -16.76 4.12 -4.30
CA GLN A 44 -16.21 2.79 -4.53
C GLN A 44 -15.04 2.47 -3.56
N LEU A 45 -14.11 3.40 -3.36
CA LEU A 45 -12.98 3.23 -2.43
C LEU A 45 -13.44 3.06 -0.98
N ARG A 46 -14.47 3.79 -0.56
CA ARG A 46 -15.07 3.62 0.77
C ARG A 46 -15.83 2.31 0.90
N ALA A 47 -16.52 1.89 -0.16
CA ALA A 47 -17.21 0.61 -0.18
C ALA A 47 -16.23 -0.56 -0.06
N MET A 48 -15.01 -0.45 -0.60
CA MET A 48 -14.00 -1.47 -0.41
C MET A 48 -13.60 -1.66 1.06
N ASP A 49 -13.48 -0.57 1.82
CA ASP A 49 -13.00 -0.63 3.20
C ASP A 49 -13.88 -1.51 4.11
N ILE A 50 -15.20 -1.53 3.83
CA ILE A 50 -16.20 -2.31 4.58
C ILE A 50 -16.32 -3.78 4.15
N LEU A 51 -15.62 -4.21 3.09
CA LEU A 51 -15.68 -5.59 2.61
C LEU A 51 -14.92 -6.56 3.55
N PRO A 52 -15.27 -7.86 3.55
CA PRO A 52 -14.49 -8.89 4.23
C PRO A 52 -13.03 -8.93 3.76
N ARG A 53 -12.11 -9.35 4.64
CA ARG A 53 -10.67 -9.36 4.36
C ARG A 53 -10.33 -10.18 3.11
N GLU A 54 -10.97 -11.33 2.94
CA GLU A 54 -10.76 -12.24 1.82
C GLU A 54 -11.16 -11.58 0.48
N ALA A 55 -12.28 -10.85 0.46
CA ALA A 55 -12.73 -10.09 -0.71
C ALA A 55 -11.69 -9.02 -1.07
N LYS A 56 -11.30 -8.19 -0.08
CA LYS A 56 -10.31 -7.13 -0.26
C LYS A 56 -8.99 -7.66 -0.79
N SER A 57 -8.52 -8.77 -0.24
CA SER A 57 -7.27 -9.41 -0.66
C SER A 57 -7.32 -9.82 -2.14
N ILE A 58 -8.40 -10.48 -2.58
CA ILE A 58 -8.56 -10.87 -4.01
C ILE A 58 -8.60 -9.64 -4.91
N MET A 59 -9.34 -8.60 -4.51
CA MET A 59 -9.50 -7.38 -5.29
C MET A 59 -8.17 -6.63 -5.43
N TRP A 60 -7.42 -6.47 -4.34
CA TRP A 60 -6.12 -5.81 -4.39
C TRP A 60 -5.07 -6.63 -5.13
N ALA A 61 -5.06 -7.96 -4.98
CA ALA A 61 -4.20 -8.82 -5.78
C ALA A 61 -4.48 -8.66 -7.28
N ALA A 62 -5.76 -8.66 -7.67
CA ALA A 62 -6.16 -8.41 -9.06
C ALA A 62 -5.77 -7.01 -9.53
N PHE A 63 -5.89 -5.99 -8.68
CA PHE A 63 -5.52 -4.62 -9.01
C PHE A 63 -4.01 -4.49 -9.23
N CYS A 64 -3.21 -5.07 -8.33
CA CYS A 64 -1.75 -5.11 -8.43
C CYS A 64 -1.30 -5.85 -9.68
N ALA A 65 -1.93 -6.97 -10.02
CA ALA A 65 -1.57 -7.76 -11.20
C ALA A 65 -1.88 -7.04 -12.53
N LYS A 66 -2.96 -6.24 -12.58
CA LYS A 66 -3.47 -5.68 -13.85
C LYS A 66 -3.21 -4.19 -14.05
N HIS A 67 -3.26 -3.39 -12.99
CA HIS A 67 -3.54 -1.96 -13.09
C HIS A 67 -2.54 -1.05 -12.37
N VAL A 68 -1.75 -1.57 -11.42
CA VAL A 68 -0.81 -0.73 -10.65
C VAL A 68 0.23 -0.02 -11.52
N GLY A 69 0.72 -0.67 -12.59
CA GLY A 69 1.64 -0.04 -13.54
C GLY A 69 0.99 1.13 -14.29
N LYS A 70 -0.27 0.97 -14.72
CA LYS A 70 -1.04 2.06 -15.36
C LYS A 70 -1.28 3.21 -14.40
N LEU A 71 -1.63 2.91 -13.15
CA LEU A 71 -1.81 3.91 -12.09
C LEU A 71 -0.53 4.75 -11.90
N ALA A 72 0.63 4.10 -11.80
CA ALA A 72 1.91 4.78 -11.65
C ALA A 72 2.28 5.61 -12.88
N ASN A 73 2.05 5.09 -14.09
CA ASN A 73 2.27 5.83 -15.33
C ASN A 73 1.39 7.09 -15.39
N ASN A 74 0.09 6.96 -15.12
CA ASN A 74 -0.82 8.10 -15.16
C ASN A 74 -0.46 9.12 -14.07
N LEU A 75 -0.06 8.68 -12.87
CA LEU A 75 0.35 9.58 -11.79
C LEU A 75 1.56 10.46 -12.18
N ARG A 76 2.49 9.96 -13.00
CA ARG A 76 3.65 10.77 -13.49
C ARG A 76 3.25 11.89 -14.43
N GLU A 77 2.16 11.72 -15.17
CA GLU A 77 1.67 12.70 -16.15
C GLU A 77 0.79 13.78 -15.50
N LEU A 78 0.37 13.59 -14.25
CA LEU A 78 -0.46 14.55 -13.53
C LEU A 78 0.36 15.66 -12.87
N SER A 79 -0.23 16.86 -12.82
CA SER A 79 0.27 17.97 -12.00
C SER A 79 -0.55 18.10 -10.72
N VAL A 80 0.15 18.27 -9.60
CA VAL A 80 -0.48 18.52 -8.29
C VAL A 80 -1.24 19.86 -8.29
N GLU A 81 -0.80 20.81 -9.09
CA GLU A 81 -1.36 22.17 -9.17
C GLU A 81 -2.64 22.24 -10.00
N THR A 82 -2.68 21.56 -11.16
CA THR A 82 -3.81 21.62 -12.09
C THR A 82 -4.77 20.45 -11.96
N GLN A 83 -4.29 19.30 -11.47
CA GLN A 83 -5.08 18.07 -11.31
C GLN A 83 -4.98 17.50 -9.87
N PRO A 84 -5.21 18.32 -8.82
CA PRO A 84 -5.01 17.93 -7.44
C PRO A 84 -5.89 16.76 -6.99
N LYS A 85 -7.15 16.66 -7.46
CA LYS A 85 -8.05 15.55 -7.07
C LYS A 85 -7.57 14.24 -7.65
N ALA A 86 -7.24 14.21 -8.94
CA ALA A 86 -6.73 13.03 -9.60
C ALA A 86 -5.41 12.57 -8.99
N PHE A 87 -4.48 13.50 -8.78
CA PHE A 87 -3.19 13.19 -8.17
C PHE A 87 -3.38 12.59 -6.76
N SER A 88 -4.21 13.23 -5.94
CA SER A 88 -4.49 12.78 -4.57
C SER A 88 -5.21 11.42 -4.54
N THR A 89 -6.12 11.18 -5.47
CA THR A 89 -6.81 9.89 -5.61
C THR A 89 -5.85 8.77 -5.99
N TYR A 90 -4.90 9.01 -6.89
CA TYR A 90 -3.95 7.96 -7.29
C TYR A 90 -2.98 7.62 -6.17
N VAL A 91 -2.48 8.64 -5.46
CA VAL A 91 -1.67 8.41 -4.24
C VAL A 91 -2.50 7.68 -3.18
N GLN A 92 -3.78 8.03 -3.02
CA GLN A 92 -4.69 7.32 -2.12
C GLN A 92 -4.79 5.84 -2.50
N ILE A 93 -5.05 5.51 -3.76
CA ILE A 93 -5.14 4.10 -4.21
C ILE A 93 -3.84 3.36 -3.90
N LEU A 94 -2.68 3.93 -4.24
CA LEU A 94 -1.38 3.32 -3.92
C LEU A 94 -1.21 3.08 -2.41
N SER A 95 -1.66 4.01 -1.57
CA SER A 95 -1.57 3.90 -0.10
C SER A 95 -2.53 2.90 0.53
N LEU A 96 -3.51 2.39 -0.24
CA LEU A 96 -4.48 1.39 0.20
C LEU A 96 -4.12 -0.03 -0.28
N LEU A 97 -3.09 -0.15 -1.13
CA LEU A 97 -2.59 -1.46 -1.54
C LEU A 97 -1.99 -2.19 -0.33
N PRO A 98 -2.06 -3.53 -0.31
CA PRO A 98 -1.43 -4.35 0.72
C PRO A 98 0.10 -4.16 0.73
N GLU A 99 0.74 -4.44 1.87
CA GLU A 99 2.19 -4.43 1.98
C GLU A 99 2.83 -5.36 0.95
N ALA A 100 3.96 -4.96 0.35
CA ALA A 100 4.61 -5.78 -0.67
C ALA A 100 5.23 -7.07 -0.09
N ALA A 101 5.38 -7.17 1.23
CA ALA A 101 5.70 -8.43 1.90
C ALA A 101 4.56 -9.46 1.78
N GLU A 102 3.30 -9.01 1.74
CA GLU A 102 2.10 -9.86 1.68
C GLU A 102 1.58 -10.05 0.25
N GLU A 103 1.84 -9.10 -0.66
CA GLU A 103 1.32 -9.11 -2.04
C GLU A 103 2.43 -9.22 -3.10
N PRO A 104 2.66 -10.43 -3.66
CA PRO A 104 3.73 -10.68 -4.63
C PRO A 104 3.66 -9.81 -5.89
N TYR A 105 2.46 -9.52 -6.42
CA TYR A 105 2.33 -8.71 -7.63
C TYR A 105 2.75 -7.26 -7.38
N TYR A 106 2.43 -6.74 -6.20
CA TYR A 106 2.85 -5.39 -5.82
C TYR A 106 4.37 -5.31 -5.64
N ARG A 107 4.96 -6.30 -4.98
CA ARG A 107 6.42 -6.41 -4.84
C ARG A 107 7.16 -6.46 -6.17
N ILE A 108 6.65 -7.27 -7.12
CA ILE A 108 7.21 -7.36 -8.46
C ILE A 108 7.17 -5.99 -9.14
N PHE A 109 6.04 -5.30 -9.06
CA PHE A 109 5.90 -3.94 -9.59
C PHE A 109 6.88 -2.95 -8.95
N LEU A 110 6.98 -2.90 -7.61
CA LEU A 110 7.89 -1.99 -6.92
C LEU A 110 9.37 -2.24 -7.23
N SER A 111 9.71 -3.47 -7.61
CA SER A 111 11.07 -3.84 -8.02
C SER A 111 11.32 -3.69 -9.52
N SER A 112 10.31 -3.29 -10.30
CA SER A 112 10.41 -3.15 -11.76
C SER A 112 10.68 -1.70 -12.18
N PRO A 113 11.16 -1.48 -13.42
CA PRO A 113 11.29 -0.14 -13.99
C PRO A 113 9.97 0.65 -14.04
N ASP A 114 8.82 -0.01 -13.96
CA ASP A 114 7.51 0.66 -13.97
C ASP A 114 7.23 1.44 -12.69
N SER A 115 8.00 1.22 -11.62
CA SER A 115 7.93 2.00 -10.37
C SER A 115 8.86 3.21 -10.34
N ARG A 116 9.64 3.44 -11.40
CA ARG A 116 10.69 4.48 -11.43
C ARG A 116 10.17 5.86 -11.06
N LEU A 117 10.94 6.61 -10.27
CA LEU A 117 10.66 7.97 -9.78
C LEU A 117 9.45 8.08 -8.84
N LEU A 118 8.74 6.98 -8.55
CA LEU A 118 7.50 7.03 -7.76
C LEU A 118 7.78 7.50 -6.32
N ALA A 119 8.89 7.09 -5.73
CA ALA A 119 9.32 7.52 -4.39
C ALA A 119 9.49 9.05 -4.32
N ASN A 120 10.22 9.65 -5.27
CA ASN A 120 10.39 11.10 -5.33
C ASN A 120 9.07 11.83 -5.64
N LEU A 121 8.24 11.29 -6.52
CA LEU A 121 6.95 11.89 -6.88
C LEU A 121 6.00 11.97 -5.68
N VAL A 122 5.79 10.85 -4.99
CA VAL A 122 4.93 10.78 -3.79
C VAL A 122 5.54 11.57 -2.64
N GLY A 123 6.85 11.45 -2.40
CA GLY A 123 7.54 12.17 -1.33
C GLY A 123 7.46 13.69 -1.49
N ASN A 124 7.62 14.20 -2.71
CA ASN A 124 7.47 15.63 -2.99
C ASN A 124 6.04 16.10 -2.74
N ALA A 125 5.03 15.38 -3.23
CA ALA A 125 3.63 15.72 -3.01
C ALA A 125 3.25 15.68 -1.52
N PHE A 126 3.69 14.64 -0.79
CA PHE A 126 3.50 14.52 0.65
C PHE A 126 4.08 15.73 1.40
N SER A 127 5.31 16.12 1.06
CA SER A 127 5.97 17.27 1.70
C SER A 127 5.30 18.61 1.45
N ARG A 128 4.56 18.73 0.34
CA ARG A 128 3.79 19.92 -0.07
C ARG A 128 2.34 19.92 0.40
N SER A 129 1.96 18.99 1.28
CA SER A 129 0.59 18.83 1.78
C SER A 129 -0.42 18.46 0.67
N ILE A 130 -0.18 17.34 0.00
CA ILE A 130 -1.20 16.68 -0.82
C ILE A 130 -2.54 16.55 -0.06
N LEU A 131 -3.66 16.67 -0.77
CA LEU A 131 -4.99 16.53 -0.17
C LEU A 131 -5.18 15.08 0.33
N TRP A 132 -5.38 14.92 1.64
CA TRP A 132 -5.70 13.63 2.23
C TRP A 132 -7.12 13.21 1.87
N ARG A 133 -7.30 11.97 1.43
CA ARG A 133 -8.60 11.44 1.02
C ARG A 133 -8.97 10.21 1.83
N SER A 134 -10.15 10.21 2.44
CA SER A 134 -10.72 9.06 3.14
C SER A 134 -11.03 7.91 2.18
N PRO A 135 -10.71 6.64 2.50
CA PRO A 135 -10.31 6.13 3.82
C PRO A 135 -8.81 6.22 4.16
N SER A 136 -7.98 6.76 3.26
CA SER A 136 -6.55 6.98 3.54
C SER A 136 -6.34 8.18 4.48
N GLY A 137 -5.09 8.35 4.93
CA GLY A 137 -4.66 9.37 5.86
C GLY A 137 -3.14 9.52 5.85
N PRO A 138 -2.58 10.43 6.67
CA PRO A 138 -1.14 10.66 6.71
C PRO A 138 -0.34 9.40 7.04
N GLY A 139 -0.85 8.52 7.92
CA GLY A 139 -0.21 7.25 8.24
C GLY A 139 -0.15 6.28 7.07
N PHE A 140 -1.23 6.15 6.29
CA PHE A 140 -1.26 5.30 5.10
C PHE A 140 -0.25 5.74 4.04
N ILE A 141 -0.09 7.05 3.85
CA ILE A 141 0.91 7.57 2.90
C ILE A 141 2.32 7.43 3.46
N CYS A 142 2.51 7.53 4.79
CA CYS A 142 3.78 7.12 5.40
C CYS A 142 4.07 5.64 5.15
N GLY A 143 3.08 4.75 5.31
CA GLY A 143 3.19 3.33 4.95
C GLY A 143 3.62 3.12 3.49
N LEU A 144 2.95 3.78 2.54
CA LEU A 144 3.33 3.78 1.13
C LEU A 144 4.79 4.24 0.92
N LEU A 145 5.19 5.34 1.56
CA LEU A 145 6.56 5.84 1.44
C LEU A 145 7.58 4.81 1.95
N ILE A 146 7.26 4.08 3.02
CA ILE A 146 8.12 3.01 3.55
C ILE A 146 8.24 1.87 2.52
N GLU A 147 7.13 1.43 1.93
CA GLU A 147 7.16 0.40 0.87
C GLU A 147 8.02 0.85 -0.33
N LEU A 148 7.87 2.10 -0.77
CA LEU A 148 8.67 2.67 -1.88
C LEU A 148 10.16 2.77 -1.53
N LEU A 149 10.49 3.11 -0.29
CA LEU A 149 11.88 3.21 0.17
C LEU A 149 12.54 1.83 0.32
N PHE A 150 11.76 0.82 0.69
CA PHE A 150 12.26 -0.53 0.93
C PHE A 150 12.41 -1.35 -0.35
N TRP A 151 11.44 -1.27 -1.27
CA TRP A 151 11.37 -2.16 -2.44
C TRP A 151 11.88 -1.55 -3.75
N CYS A 152 11.80 -0.23 -3.95
CA CYS A 152 12.27 0.39 -5.19
C CYS A 152 13.80 0.46 -5.29
N ASP A 153 14.31 0.64 -6.52
CA ASP A 153 15.75 0.67 -6.78
C ASP A 153 16.42 1.89 -6.14
N THR A 154 17.39 1.65 -5.26
CA THR A 154 18.16 2.69 -4.59
C THR A 154 19.04 3.50 -5.54
N SER A 155 19.31 2.98 -6.74
CA SER A 155 20.07 3.70 -7.76
C SER A 155 19.34 4.92 -8.32
N GLU A 156 18.03 5.04 -8.08
CA GLU A 156 17.20 6.16 -8.54
C GLU A 156 17.39 7.45 -7.77
N GLY A 157 17.78 7.37 -6.49
CA GLY A 157 18.06 8.56 -5.68
C GLY A 157 19.42 9.17 -6.01
N ASP A 158 19.50 10.50 -5.92
CA ASP A 158 20.71 11.28 -6.20
C ASP A 158 21.99 10.81 -5.46
N ASP A 159 21.86 10.37 -4.21
CA ASP A 159 22.96 9.89 -3.36
C ASP A 159 23.08 8.36 -3.29
N LYS A 160 22.25 7.64 -4.03
CA LYS A 160 22.19 6.17 -4.10
C LYS A 160 21.93 5.45 -2.77
N LYS A 161 21.49 6.16 -1.73
CA LYS A 161 21.19 5.57 -0.41
C LYS A 161 19.75 5.08 -0.29
N SER A 162 18.91 5.46 -1.25
CA SER A 162 17.47 5.25 -1.26
C SER A 162 16.93 5.56 -2.66
N SER A 163 15.76 5.02 -3.00
CA SER A 163 15.01 5.34 -4.22
C SER A 163 14.50 6.79 -4.28
N MET A 164 14.59 7.53 -3.17
CA MET A 164 14.20 8.93 -3.05
C MET A 164 15.44 9.83 -2.94
N ASP A 165 15.37 11.06 -3.46
CA ASP A 165 16.48 12.01 -3.38
C ASP A 165 16.70 12.51 -1.95
N ALA A 166 17.95 12.80 -1.60
CA ALA A 166 18.33 13.33 -0.30
C ALA A 166 17.58 14.63 0.04
N SER A 167 17.32 15.49 -0.95
CA SER A 167 16.56 16.72 -0.75
C SER A 167 15.08 16.46 -0.43
N THR A 168 14.45 15.52 -1.13
CA THR A 168 13.05 15.11 -0.91
C THR A 168 12.89 14.47 0.46
N ARG A 169 13.83 13.62 0.84
CA ARG A 169 13.88 12.95 2.15
C ARG A 169 13.91 13.92 3.32
N ARG A 170 14.74 14.97 3.23
CA ARG A 170 14.75 16.05 4.24
C ARG A 170 13.41 16.81 4.30
N ARG A 171 12.74 17.02 3.16
CA ARG A 171 11.41 17.65 3.12
C ARG A 171 10.36 16.77 3.78
N VAL A 172 10.37 15.47 3.50
CA VAL A 172 9.48 14.47 4.13
C VAL A 172 9.70 14.42 5.65
N ALA A 173 10.95 14.34 6.11
CA ALA A 173 11.27 14.35 7.55
C ALA A 173 10.74 15.60 8.27
N ARG A 174 10.89 16.79 7.66
CA ARG A 174 10.30 18.02 8.21
C ARG A 174 8.77 17.98 8.26
N LYS A 175 8.13 17.41 7.23
CA LYS A 175 6.68 17.25 7.21
C LYS A 175 6.21 16.30 8.30
N ILE A 176 6.91 15.19 8.54
CA ILE A 176 6.64 14.25 9.62
C ILE A 176 6.75 14.93 10.99
N ALA A 177 7.85 15.66 11.23
CA ALA A 177 8.02 16.42 12.47
C ALA A 177 6.87 17.42 12.69
N SER A 178 6.41 18.09 11.63
CA SER A 178 5.26 19.00 11.67
C SER A 178 3.93 18.28 11.94
N ILE A 179 3.75 17.05 11.47
CA ILE A 179 2.55 16.24 11.76
C ILE A 179 2.55 15.84 13.24
N LYS A 180 3.69 15.34 13.74
CA LYS A 180 3.85 14.90 15.14
C LYS A 180 3.69 16.04 16.15
N SER A 181 4.09 17.26 15.80
CA SER A 181 3.92 18.43 16.67
C SER A 181 2.49 18.97 16.73
N HIS A 182 1.62 18.55 15.80
CA HIS A 182 0.24 19.01 15.79
C HIS A 182 -0.58 18.33 16.89
N SER A 183 -1.40 19.12 17.60
CA SER A 183 -2.30 18.64 18.67
C SER A 183 -3.24 17.50 18.28
N ASN A 184 -3.50 17.32 16.98
CA ASN A 184 -4.40 16.28 16.48
C ASN A 184 -3.70 14.92 16.29
N PHE A 185 -2.37 14.89 16.34
CA PHE A 185 -1.59 13.66 16.17
C PHE A 185 -2.00 12.58 17.17
N GLN A 186 -2.27 12.97 18.43
CA GLN A 186 -2.69 12.04 19.48
C GLN A 186 -3.98 11.26 19.15
N TYR A 187 -4.88 11.87 18.36
CA TYR A 187 -6.17 11.31 17.98
C TYR A 187 -6.10 10.41 16.74
N LEU A 188 -4.94 10.29 16.09
CA LEU A 188 -4.77 9.36 15.00
C LEU A 188 -4.85 7.90 15.50
N PRO A 189 -5.37 6.97 14.68
CA PRO A 189 -5.33 5.54 14.97
C PRO A 189 -3.90 5.06 15.26
N VAL A 190 -3.78 4.04 16.12
CA VAL A 190 -2.47 3.51 16.55
C VAL A 190 -1.60 3.07 15.37
N THR A 191 -2.19 2.38 14.39
CA THR A 191 -1.48 1.93 13.18
C THR A 191 -0.91 3.10 12.39
N GLN A 192 -1.70 4.16 12.17
CA GLN A 192 -1.24 5.35 11.46
C GLN A 192 -0.12 6.09 12.21
N LYS A 193 -0.19 6.15 13.54
CA LYS A 193 0.90 6.73 14.35
C LYS A 193 2.17 5.90 14.22
N ALA A 194 2.06 4.58 14.26
CA ALA A 194 3.19 3.67 14.10
C ALA A 194 3.88 3.85 12.74
N ASP A 195 3.13 4.01 11.64
CA ASP A 195 3.73 4.27 10.32
C ASP A 195 4.43 5.63 10.25
N ILE A 196 3.84 6.67 10.84
CA ILE A 196 4.47 7.99 10.93
C ILE A 196 5.77 7.92 11.74
N GLU A 197 5.78 7.17 12.85
CA GLU A 197 6.96 6.97 13.69
C GLU A 197 8.01 6.10 13.02
N ARG A 198 7.63 5.03 12.31
CA ARG A 198 8.54 4.16 11.55
C ARG A 198 9.29 4.95 10.48
N LEU A 199 8.59 5.81 9.73
CA LEU A 199 9.22 6.67 8.73
C LEU A 199 10.09 7.79 9.33
N ASP A 200 9.86 8.17 10.60
CA ASP A 200 10.68 9.14 11.33
C ASP A 200 11.99 8.52 11.87
N VAL A 201 11.89 7.28 12.36
CA VAL A 201 13.00 6.52 13.00
C VAL A 201 13.87 5.79 11.98
N GLU A 202 13.41 5.58 10.76
CA GLU A 202 14.29 5.32 9.63
C GLU A 202 14.80 6.68 9.10
N PRO A 203 15.88 7.27 9.64
CA PRO A 203 16.57 8.27 8.86
C PRO A 203 16.95 7.54 7.59
N ILE A 204 16.66 8.12 6.45
CA ILE A 204 16.97 7.51 5.18
C ILE A 204 18.48 7.28 5.05
N ALA A 205 18.89 6.11 5.53
CA ALA A 205 20.24 5.67 5.77
C ALA A 205 20.20 4.16 5.55
N ALA A 206 20.42 3.81 4.28
CA ALA A 206 20.68 2.46 3.81
C ALA A 206 19.67 1.42 4.34
N ALA A 207 18.60 1.20 3.57
CA ALA A 207 18.00 -0.12 3.51
C ALA A 207 19.07 -1.09 2.98
N THR A 208 19.96 -1.55 3.86
CA THR A 208 20.86 -2.65 3.60
C THR A 208 19.97 -3.86 3.35
N LYS A 209 19.96 -4.36 2.11
CA LYS A 209 19.24 -5.56 1.66
C LYS A 209 19.81 -6.85 2.30
N ASP A 210 20.05 -6.86 3.60
CA ASP A 210 20.63 -8.00 4.33
C ASP A 210 19.59 -8.82 5.11
N VAL A 211 18.31 -8.44 5.12
CA VAL A 211 17.27 -9.15 5.91
C VAL A 211 16.43 -10.13 5.07
N LEU A 212 16.61 -10.20 3.75
CA LEU A 212 15.96 -11.20 2.91
C LEU A 212 16.99 -11.98 2.09
N LYS A 213 17.79 -12.82 2.78
CA LYS A 213 18.40 -13.97 2.11
C LYS A 213 17.30 -14.96 1.72
N ASN A 214 17.29 -15.30 0.43
CA ASN A 214 16.47 -16.31 -0.24
C ASN A 214 16.14 -17.54 0.63
N PRO A 215 14.86 -17.93 0.79
CA PRO A 215 14.50 -19.29 1.20
C PRO A 215 14.79 -20.35 0.11
N LEU A 216 15.23 -19.92 -1.08
CA LEU A 216 15.54 -20.81 -2.21
C LEU A 216 16.97 -21.37 -2.20
N GLN A 217 17.83 -20.95 -1.26
CA GLN A 217 19.17 -21.52 -1.11
C GLN A 217 19.18 -22.81 -0.27
N ASP A 218 18.22 -22.97 0.66
CA ASP A 218 18.14 -24.14 1.56
C ASP A 218 17.57 -25.40 0.91
N VAL A 219 17.13 -25.33 -0.35
CA VAL A 219 16.64 -26.51 -1.11
C VAL A 219 17.75 -27.14 -1.97
N GLN A 220 18.87 -26.44 -2.20
CA GLN A 220 19.98 -26.99 -3.00
C GLN A 220 21.05 -27.71 -2.15
N ASP A 221 21.16 -27.41 -0.85
CA ASP A 221 22.14 -28.05 0.04
C ASP A 221 21.59 -29.26 0.82
N ALA A 222 20.29 -29.56 0.72
CA ALA A 222 19.67 -30.76 1.32
C ALA A 222 19.68 -32.00 0.40
N GLY A 223 20.21 -31.88 -0.82
CA GLY A 223 20.15 -32.91 -1.87
C GLY A 223 21.30 -33.92 -1.90
N ALA A 224 22.23 -33.90 -0.95
CA ALA A 224 23.39 -34.79 -0.97
C ALA A 224 23.80 -35.26 0.44
N SER A 225 23.03 -36.17 1.03
CA SER A 225 23.58 -37.30 1.81
C SER A 225 22.50 -38.24 2.35
N ASN A 226 22.72 -39.53 2.09
CA ASN A 226 22.28 -40.70 2.85
C ASN A 226 20.84 -41.22 2.66
N ILE A 227 20.76 -42.09 1.66
CA ILE A 227 20.06 -43.38 1.73
C ILE A 227 20.43 -44.10 3.03
N VAL A 228 19.46 -44.33 3.93
CA VAL A 228 19.33 -45.58 4.70
C VAL A 228 17.83 -45.84 4.95
N GLU A 229 17.39 -47.02 4.51
CA GLU A 229 16.06 -47.58 4.73
C GLU A 229 15.68 -47.63 6.22
N ARG A 230 14.42 -47.30 6.54
CA ARG A 230 13.61 -48.12 7.48
C ARG A 230 12.13 -47.75 7.44
N SER A 231 11.36 -48.70 6.93
CA SER A 231 9.92 -48.90 7.12
C SER A 231 9.54 -48.92 8.60
N VAL A 232 8.45 -48.24 8.99
CA VAL A 232 7.33 -48.73 9.86
C VAL A 232 6.20 -47.68 9.91
N ARG A 233 4.96 -48.20 9.90
CA ARG A 233 3.62 -47.58 9.80
C ARG A 233 3.15 -46.75 11.03
N PRO A 234 2.03 -46.00 10.91
CA PRO A 234 1.68 -44.87 11.78
C PRO A 234 0.82 -45.26 12.98
N SER A 235 0.87 -44.45 14.04
CA SER A 235 -0.07 -44.50 15.16
C SER A 235 -0.78 -43.18 15.36
N ILE A 236 -2.11 -43.31 15.49
CA ILE A 236 -3.14 -42.30 15.68
C ILE A 236 -3.16 -41.89 17.15
N GLY A 237 -3.22 -40.59 17.44
CA GLY A 237 -3.42 -40.07 18.80
C GLY A 237 -4.30 -38.83 18.80
N ARG A 238 -5.58 -39.01 19.13
CA ARG A 238 -6.55 -37.96 19.46
C ARG A 238 -6.10 -37.20 20.72
N MET A 239 -6.15 -35.87 20.68
CA MET A 239 -6.36 -35.06 21.88
C MET A 239 -7.48 -34.05 21.62
N GLY A 240 -8.34 -33.89 22.61
CA GLY A 240 -9.58 -33.16 22.51
C GLY A 240 -9.59 -31.81 23.23
N THR A 241 -10.63 -31.08 22.86
CA THR A 241 -11.48 -30.20 23.68
C THR A 241 -11.03 -28.80 24.09
N LYS A 242 -11.99 -27.89 23.84
CA LYS A 242 -12.38 -26.64 24.53
C LYS A 242 -11.61 -25.38 24.18
N PHE A 243 -12.33 -24.37 23.67
CA PHE A 243 -12.53 -23.03 24.25
C PHE A 243 -13.75 -22.41 23.49
N ALA A 244 -14.91 -22.25 24.13
CA ALA A 244 -15.38 -21.07 24.89
C ALA A 244 -15.58 -19.81 24.01
N ALA A 245 -16.80 -19.27 24.08
CA ALA A 245 -17.34 -18.23 23.21
C ALA A 245 -17.41 -16.84 23.89
N LEU A 246 -17.31 -15.79 23.03
CA LEU A 246 -17.87 -14.42 23.13
C LEU A 246 -17.26 -13.45 24.18
N PRO A 247 -17.38 -12.09 24.04
CA PRO A 247 -18.36 -11.35 23.24
C PRO A 247 -17.87 -10.15 22.40
N THR A 248 -18.81 -9.71 21.56
CA THR A 248 -18.94 -8.44 20.82
C THR A 248 -18.96 -7.20 21.72
N SER A 249 -18.30 -6.12 21.31
CA SER A 249 -18.63 -4.77 21.76
C SER A 249 -18.52 -3.75 20.62
N ASP A 250 -19.70 -3.30 20.24
CA ASP A 250 -20.04 -2.06 19.55
C ASP A 250 -19.33 -0.84 20.19
N THR A 251 -18.88 0.12 19.38
CA THR A 251 -18.95 1.56 19.70
C THR A 251 -18.50 2.39 18.49
N GLY A 252 -19.49 3.01 17.84
CA GLY A 252 -19.27 4.03 16.83
C GLY A 252 -18.74 5.33 17.44
N VAL A 253 -17.52 5.72 17.04
CA VAL A 253 -16.98 7.07 17.19
C VAL A 253 -16.07 7.32 15.97
N GLY A 254 -16.65 7.72 14.84
CA GLY A 254 -15.92 7.77 13.57
C GLY A 254 -16.27 8.92 12.62
N ARG A 255 -16.93 9.98 13.09
CA ARG A 255 -17.31 11.12 12.23
C ARG A 255 -17.09 12.46 12.92
N GLN A 256 -15.83 12.89 13.09
CA GLN A 256 -15.57 14.32 13.33
C GLN A 256 -14.14 14.85 13.07
N LEU A 257 -13.23 14.10 12.43
CA LEU A 257 -11.82 14.53 12.27
C LEU A 257 -11.43 15.08 10.88
N MET A 258 -12.35 15.18 9.91
CA MET A 258 -12.01 15.40 8.49
C MET A 258 -12.08 16.86 8.01
N SER A 259 -11.71 17.86 8.81
CA SER A 259 -11.77 19.28 8.37
C SER A 259 -10.50 20.11 8.59
N ILE A 260 -9.40 19.56 9.11
CA ILE A 260 -8.27 20.42 9.55
C ILE A 260 -6.94 19.85 9.09
N PHE A 261 -6.74 19.74 7.78
CA PHE A 261 -5.42 19.64 7.15
C PHE A 261 -5.56 20.15 5.69
N VAL A 262 -5.72 21.46 5.54
CA VAL A 262 -5.49 22.20 4.28
C VAL A 262 -4.19 22.96 4.45
#